data_AF-A0A820K1P0-F1
#
_entry.id   AF-A0A820K1P0-F1
#
_cell.length_a   1.000
_cell.length_b   1.000
_cell.length_c   1.000
_cell.angle_alpha   90.00
_cell.angle_beta   90.00
_cell.angle_gamma   90.00
#
_symmetry.space_group_name_H-M   'P 1'
#
loop_
_entity.id
_entity.type
_entity.pdbx_description
1 polymer ?
#
loop_
_entity_poly.entity_id
_entity_poly.type
_entity_poly.pdbx_seq_one_letter_code
_entity_poly.pdbx_strand_id
1 'polypeptide(L)'
;MLRIKPNSSFSSQQSARQYVPLKQVSIEAYIKSFAADVTIKQIFCNDDTIPIEAVYCFPIEEQAAIYSFIARIDDREIVAQLKEKKEAQKEYSDALQQEHGAYLLEQDE
;
A
#
# COMPACT_ATOMS: atom_id res chain seq x y z
N MET A 1 1.34 3.26 -6.93
CA MET A 1 2.78 3.01 -7.20
C MET A 1 3.44 2.50 -5.93
N LEU A 2 4.39 1.57 -6.03
CA LEU A 2 5.09 0.99 -4.88
C LEU A 2 6.52 1.53 -4.78
N ARG A 3 6.78 2.36 -3.77
CA ARG A 3 8.05 3.08 -3.56
C ARG A 3 8.95 2.28 -2.64
N ILE A 4 10.24 2.21 -2.93
CA ILE A 4 11.21 1.63 -2.00
C ILE A 4 11.49 2.68 -0.91
N LYS A 5 11.39 2.29 0.37
CA LYS A 5 11.71 3.17 1.49
C LYS A 5 13.23 3.30 1.61
N PRO A 6 13.79 4.52 1.64
CA PRO A 6 15.24 4.70 1.81
C PRO A 6 15.65 4.23 3.20
N ASN A 7 16.57 3.27 3.28
CA ASN A 7 17.13 2.82 4.56
C ASN A 7 18.29 3.73 4.97
N SER A 8 18.28 4.25 6.21
CA SER A 8 19.34 5.11 6.76
C SER A 8 20.65 4.37 7.09
N SER A 9 20.72 3.05 6.89
CA SER A 9 21.86 2.19 7.25
C SER A 9 22.55 1.49 6.07
N PHE A 10 22.12 1.70 4.83
CA PHE A 10 22.74 1.06 3.66
C PHE A 10 23.58 2.06 2.85
N SER A 11 24.89 1.81 2.88
CA SER A 11 25.97 2.59 2.27
C SER A 11 25.89 2.63 0.74
N SER A 12 25.84 3.85 0.20
CA SER A 12 26.64 4.42 -0.92
C SER A 12 27.01 3.57 -2.17
N GLN A 13 26.36 2.44 -2.47
CA GLN A 13 26.52 1.72 -3.74
C GLN A 13 25.22 1.05 -4.21
N GLN A 14 24.12 1.80 -4.30
CA GLN A 14 22.97 1.40 -5.13
C GLN A 14 22.15 2.62 -5.56
N SER A 15 22.77 3.47 -6.37
CA SER A 15 22.03 4.47 -7.15
C SER A 15 21.22 3.73 -8.21
N ALA A 16 19.88 3.75 -8.13
CA ALA A 16 18.98 4.10 -9.26
C ALA A 16 17.52 3.64 -9.14
N ARG A 17 17.16 2.66 -8.30
CA ARG A 17 15.79 2.12 -8.27
C ARG A 17 14.96 2.70 -7.12
N GLN A 18 14.09 3.65 -7.42
CA GLN A 18 13.19 4.29 -6.45
C GLN A 18 11.85 3.54 -6.29
N TYR A 19 11.50 2.68 -7.26
CA TYR A 19 10.20 2.03 -7.34
C TYR A 19 10.32 0.53 -7.61
N VAL A 20 9.44 -0.25 -6.99
CA VAL A 20 9.25 -1.66 -7.31
C VAL A 20 8.52 -1.74 -8.66
N PRO A 21 9.01 -2.55 -9.62
CA PRO A 21 8.43 -2.62 -10.95
C PRO A 21 7.00 -3.19 -10.89
N LEU A 22 6.10 -2.51 -11.58
CA LEU A 22 4.75 -2.99 -11.85
C LEU A 22 4.80 -4.02 -12.98
N LYS A 23 4.43 -5.26 -12.69
CA LYS A 23 4.42 -6.36 -13.67
C LYS A 23 3.10 -6.46 -14.41
N GLN A 24 2.00 -6.15 -13.73
CA GLN A 24 0.66 -6.21 -14.31
C GLN A 24 -0.28 -5.24 -13.61
N VAL A 25 -1.18 -4.66 -14.41
CA VAL A 25 -2.34 -3.93 -13.92
C VAL A 25 -3.60 -4.49 -14.58
N SER A 26 -4.65 -4.69 -13.79
CA SER A 26 -6.00 -4.99 -14.26
C SER A 26 -6.96 -4.01 -13.62
N ILE A 27 -7.90 -3.50 -14.40
CA ILE A 27 -8.89 -2.54 -13.95
C ILE A 27 -10.26 -3.08 -14.34
N GLU A 28 -11.12 -3.23 -13.36
CA GLU A 28 -12.53 -3.57 -13.54
C GLU A 28 -13.37 -2.41 -13.03
N ALA A 29 -14.36 -1.99 -13.80
CA ALA A 29 -15.23 -0.87 -13.44
C ALA A 29 -16.69 -1.21 -13.69
N TYR A 30 -17.52 -1.00 -12.68
CA TYR A 30 -18.97 -1.14 -12.75
C TYR A 30 -19.61 0.24 -12.64
N ILE A 31 -20.20 0.71 -13.73
CA ILE A 31 -20.81 2.04 -13.80
C ILE A 31 -22.31 1.91 -13.53
N LYS A 32 -22.82 2.66 -12.55
CA LYS A 32 -24.23 2.72 -12.21
C LYS A 32 -24.69 4.17 -12.07
N SER A 33 -25.48 4.62 -13.04
CA SER A 33 -25.98 6.00 -13.12
C SER A 33 -24.85 7.03 -13.08
N PHE A 34 -24.59 7.62 -11.91
CA PHE A 34 -23.59 8.68 -11.71
C PHE A 34 -22.40 8.23 -10.83
N ALA A 35 -22.33 6.95 -10.47
CA ALA A 35 -21.24 6.37 -9.67
C ALA A 35 -20.52 5.27 -10.45
N ALA A 36 -19.24 5.07 -10.15
CA ALA A 36 -18.44 3.97 -10.64
C ALA A 36 -17.81 3.23 -9.45
N ASP A 37 -17.97 1.91 -9.43
CA ASP A 37 -17.24 1.02 -8.55
C ASP A 37 -16.04 0.47 -9.32
N VAL A 38 -14.83 0.84 -8.88
CA VAL A 38 -13.59 0.56 -9.61
C VAL A 38 -12.69 -0.32 -8.77
N THR A 39 -12.40 -1.52 -9.26
CA THR A 39 -11.41 -2.43 -8.69
C THR A 39 -10.13 -2.38 -9.50
N ILE A 40 -9.03 -2.01 -8.84
CA ILE A 40 -7.70 -1.95 -9.44
C ILE A 40 -6.83 -3.04 -8.81
N LYS A 41 -6.31 -3.95 -9.65
CA LYS A 41 -5.37 -4.99 -9.23
C LYS A 41 -3.99 -4.68 -9.82
N GLN A 42 -3.01 -4.43 -8.96
CA GLN A 42 -1.62 -4.18 -9.34
C GLN A 42 -0.71 -5.28 -8.80
N ILE A 43 0.12 -5.86 -9.67
CA ILE A 43 1.11 -6.88 -9.31
C ILE A 43 2.49 -6.25 -9.37
N PHE A 44 3.17 -6.20 -8.23
CA PHE A 44 4.55 -5.76 -8.11
C PHE A 44 5.44 -6.96 -7.78
N CYS A 45 6.68 -6.94 -8.24
CA CYS A 45 7.65 -7.98 -7.91
C CYS A 45 9.01 -7.34 -7.61
N ASN A 46 9.61 -7.71 -6.49
CA ASN A 46 11.01 -7.42 -6.25
C ASN A 46 11.85 -8.42 -7.06
N ASP A 47 12.49 -7.95 -8.12
CA ASP A 47 13.33 -8.79 -8.98
C ASP A 47 14.71 -9.07 -8.35
N ASP A 48 15.03 -8.39 -7.25
CA ASP A 48 16.32 -8.46 -6.56
C ASP A 48 16.31 -9.55 -5.48
N THR A 49 17.49 -10.12 -5.18
CA THR A 49 17.64 -11.14 -4.13
C THR A 49 17.65 -10.58 -2.71
N ILE A 50 17.63 -9.25 -2.57
CA ILE A 50 17.72 -8.54 -1.30
C ILE A 50 16.30 -8.11 -0.89
N PRO A 51 15.83 -8.43 0.33
CA PRO A 51 14.56 -7.92 0.84
C PRO A 51 14.52 -6.39 0.88
N ILE A 52 13.38 -5.81 0.52
CA ILE A 52 13.15 -4.37 0.50
C ILE A 52 11.99 -3.99 1.42
N GLU A 53 12.07 -2.79 1.99
CA GLU A 53 10.90 -2.13 2.59
C GLU A 53 10.26 -1.22 1.54
N ALA A 54 8.93 -1.26 1.42
CA ALA A 54 8.22 -0.50 0.40
C ALA A 54 6.93 0.14 0.92
N VAL A 55 6.60 1.30 0.35
CA VAL A 55 5.40 2.10 0.67
C VAL A 55 4.51 2.16 -0.57
N TYR A 56 3.27 1.71 -0.44
CA TYR A 56 2.28 1.82 -1.51
C TYR A 56 1.59 3.19 -1.44
N CYS A 57 1.74 3.96 -2.51
CA CYS A 57 1.07 5.26 -2.65
C CYS A 57 0.05 5.17 -3.79
N PHE A 58 -1.22 5.42 -3.49
CA PHE A 58 -2.29 5.44 -4.49
C PHE A 58 -2.87 6.84 -4.60
N PRO A 59 -2.86 7.46 -5.79
CA PRO A 59 -3.52 8.75 -5.98
C PRO A 59 -5.02 8.53 -5.98
N ILE A 60 -5.72 9.23 -5.09
CA ILE A 60 -7.18 9.28 -5.08
C ILE A 60 -7.62 10.65 -5.57
N GLU A 61 -8.62 10.70 -6.43
CA GLU A 61 -9.25 11.97 -6.80
C GLU A 61 -10.17 12.44 -5.66
N GLU A 62 -10.39 13.75 -5.55
CA GLU A 62 -11.21 14.34 -4.48
C GLU A 62 -12.63 13.77 -4.40
N GLN A 63 -13.17 13.27 -5.51
CA GLN A 63 -14.52 12.72 -5.61
C GLN A 63 -14.58 11.18 -5.46
N ALA A 64 -13.45 10.53 -5.18
CA ALA A 64 -13.36 9.10 -4.99
C ALA A 64 -13.05 8.74 -3.53
N ALA A 65 -13.46 7.54 -3.11
CA ALA A 65 -13.14 6.99 -1.80
C ALA A 65 -12.68 5.54 -1.93
N ILE A 66 -11.60 5.18 -1.25
CA ILE A 66 -11.17 3.78 -1.10
C ILE A 66 -11.98 3.18 0.03
N TYR A 67 -12.83 2.21 -0.29
CA TYR A 67 -13.64 1.51 0.71
C TYR A 67 -13.18 0.06 0.95
N SER A 68 -12.23 -0.45 0.17
CA SER A 68 -11.64 -1.78 0.31
C SER A 68 -10.18 -1.77 -0.14
N PHE A 69 -9.32 -2.44 0.62
CA PHE A 69 -7.91 -2.64 0.27
C PHE A 69 -7.44 -4.02 0.71
N ILE A 70 -6.79 -4.74 -0.19
CA ILE A 70 -6.20 -6.06 0.07
C ILE A 70 -4.79 -6.07 -0.50
N ALA A 71 -3.81 -6.38 0.35
CA ALA A 71 -2.44 -6.67 -0.07
C ALA A 71 -2.16 -8.16 0.07
N ARG A 72 -1.65 -8.78 -1.00
CA ARG A 72 -1.15 -10.17 -0.97
C ARG A 72 0.35 -10.14 -1.15
N ILE A 73 1.08 -10.69 -0.18
CA ILE A 73 2.54 -10.75 -0.18
C ILE A 73 2.91 -12.21 0.06
N ASP A 74 3.43 -12.87 -0.98
CA ASP A 74 3.69 -14.30 -0.99
C ASP A 74 2.46 -15.12 -0.56
N ASP A 75 2.54 -15.82 0.58
CA ASP A 75 1.47 -16.63 1.17
C ASP A 75 0.56 -15.85 2.15
N ARG A 76 0.84 -14.57 2.38
CA ARG A 76 0.13 -13.71 3.33
C ARG A 76 -0.89 -12.83 2.63
N GLU A 77 -2.11 -12.81 3.18
CA GLU A 77 -3.16 -11.88 2.78
C GLU A 77 -3.43 -10.89 3.92
N ILE A 78 -3.28 -9.60 3.62
CA ILE A 78 -3.57 -8.49 4.52
C ILE A 78 -4.84 -7.82 4.01
N VAL A 79 -5.93 -7.97 4.75
CA VAL A 79 -7.22 -7.34 4.45
C VAL A 79 -7.36 -6.11 5.33
N ALA A 80 -7.54 -4.94 4.73
CA ALA A 80 -7.74 -3.70 5.47
C ALA A 80 -9.09 -3.71 6.19
N GLN A 81 -9.08 -3.34 7.47
CA GLN A 81 -10.29 -3.05 8.23
C GLN A 81 -10.49 -1.54 8.27
N LEU A 82 -11.58 -1.07 7.65
CA LEU A 82 -11.93 0.35 7.66
C LEU A 82 -12.43 0.75 9.04
N LYS A 83 -11.84 1.83 9.60
CA LYS A 83 -12.19 2.41 10.89
C LYS A 83 -12.16 3.93 10.82
N GLU A 84 -12.68 4.59 11.84
CA GLU A 84 -12.52 6.04 11.99
C GLU A 84 -11.03 6.40 12.18
N LYS A 85 -10.60 7.55 11.65
CA LYS A 85 -9.18 7.95 11.58
C LYS A 85 -8.47 7.86 12.93
N LYS A 86 -9.05 8.41 13.99
CA LYS A 86 -8.41 8.41 15.32
C LYS A 86 -8.38 7.03 15.95
N GLU A 87 -9.43 6.23 15.72
CA GLU A 87 -9.45 4.84 16.17
C GLU A 87 -8.35 4.01 15.50
N ALA A 88 -8.22 4.11 14.17
CA ALA A 88 -7.19 3.42 13.40
C ALA A 88 -5.77 3.82 13.85
N GLN A 89 -5.51 5.13 14.04
CA GLN A 89 -4.22 5.64 14.50
C GLN A 89 -3.85 5.15 15.91
N LYS A 90 -4.84 5.12 16.81
CA LYS A 90 -4.64 4.63 18.17
C LYS A 90 -4.27 3.15 18.16
N GLU A 91 -5.05 2.32 17.47
CA GLU A 91 -4.79 0.88 17.41
C GLU A 91 -3.44 0.54 16.75
N TYR A 92 -3.08 1.25 15.68
CA TYR A 92 -1.77 1.12 15.05
C TYR A 92 -0.64 1.44 16.04
N SER A 93 -0.76 2.54 16.79
CA SER A 93 0.25 2.95 17.77
C SER A 93 0.35 1.94 18.92
N ASP A 94 -0.79 1.46 19.42
CA ASP A 94 -0.85 0.45 20.49
C ASP A 94 -0.23 -0.89 20.03
N ALA A 95 -0.42 -1.27 18.75
CA ALA A 95 0.19 -2.47 18.17
C ALA A 95 1.71 -2.34 18.03
N LEU A 96 2.22 -1.17 17.62
CA LEU A 96 3.66 -0.92 17.57
C LEU A 96 4.31 -0.96 18.97
N GLN A 97 3.63 -0.44 19.99
CA GLN A 97 4.12 -0.50 21.39
C GLN A 97 4.21 -1.94 21.91
N GLN A 98 3.38 -2.84 21.38
CA GLN A 98 3.38 -4.26 21.71
C GLN A 98 4.36 -5.08 20.85
N GLU A 99 5.24 -4.41 20.08
CA GLU A 99 6.19 -5.04 19.15
C GLU A 99 5.54 -5.92 18.07
N HIS A 100 4.25 -5.69 17.77
CA HIS A 100 3.57 -6.34 16.66
C HIS A 100 3.85 -5.61 15.34
N GLY A 101 3.90 -6.36 14.24
CA GLY A 101 3.86 -5.77 12.91
C GLY A 101 2.50 -5.12 12.67
N ALA A 102 2.49 -3.81 12.38
CA ALA A 102 1.28 -3.05 12.13
C ALA A 102 1.33 -2.39 10.73
N TYR A 103 0.19 -2.30 10.06
CA TYR A 103 0.04 -1.65 8.76
C TYR A 103 -1.07 -0.62 8.85
N LEU A 104 -0.78 0.60 8.41
CA LEU A 104 -1.73 1.71 8.41
C LEU A 104 -1.81 2.28 7.00
N LEU A 105 -3.05 2.41 6.49
CA LEU A 105 -3.36 3.09 5.24
C LEU A 105 -4.07 4.41 5.62
N GLU A 106 -3.48 5.53 5.24
CA GLU A 106 -4.07 6.86 5.44
C GLU A 106 -4.11 7.62 4.12
N GLN A 107 -5.13 8.46 3.97
CA GLN A 107 -5.17 9.46 2.91
C GLN A 107 -4.36 10.68 3.39
N ASP A 108 -3.31 11.04 2.64
CA ASP A 108 -2.58 12.30 2.83
C ASP A 108 -3.55 13.46 2.55
N GLU A 109 -3.59 14.44 3.46
CA GLU A 109 -4.36 15.69 3.30
C GLU A 109 -3.66 16.69 2.36
#